data_AF-A0A851X4D1-F1
#
_entry.id   AF-A0A851X4D1-F1
#
_cell.length_a   1.000
_cell.length_b   1.000
_cell.length_c   1.000
_cell.angle_alpha   90.00
_cell.angle_beta   90.00
_cell.angle_gamma   90.00
#
_symmetry.space_group_name_H-M   'P 1'
#
loop_
_entity.id
_entity.type
_entity.pdbx_description
1 polymer ?
#
loop_
_entity_poly.entity_id
_entity_poly.type
_entity_poly.pdbx_seq_one_letter_code
_entity_poly.pdbx_strand_id
1 'polypeptide(L)'
;QTYAPKLILLDISDISCIRDVAKEILNCYGCVDILINNASMKVKGAVQSISLELDKKIMDANYFGPITLTKAILPNMISRRTGQIVLINSIQGKIGIPFRAA
;
A
#
# COMPACT_ATOMS: atom_id res chain seq x y z
N GLN A 1 -4.55 12.71 24.22
CA GLN A 1 -5.20 13.68 23.32
C GLN A 1 -5.75 12.89 22.14
N THR A 2 -6.99 13.11 21.72
CA THR A 2 -7.60 12.42 20.58
C THR A 2 -7.66 13.38 19.40
N TYR A 3 -7.23 12.92 18.22
CA TYR A 3 -7.30 13.69 16.98
C TYR A 3 -8.60 13.37 16.24
N ALA A 4 -9.17 14.35 15.55
CA ALA A 4 -10.31 14.10 14.67
C ALA A 4 -9.88 13.20 13.49
N PRO A 5 -10.72 12.29 12.99
CA PRO A 5 -10.39 11.54 11.78
C PRO A 5 -10.21 12.48 10.57
N LYS A 6 -9.21 12.19 9.73
CA LYS A 6 -9.00 12.85 8.43
C LYS A 6 -9.14 11.81 7.33
N LEU A 7 -9.89 12.14 6.30
CA LEU A 7 -10.04 11.32 5.10
C LEU A 7 -9.14 11.89 4.02
N ILE A 8 -8.28 11.05 3.45
CA ILE A 8 -7.40 11.39 2.33
C ILE A 8 -7.64 10.33 1.25
N LEU A 9 -7.92 10.78 0.03
CA LEU A 9 -8.16 9.89 -1.10
C LEU A 9 -6.83 9.44 -1.69
N LEU A 10 -6.69 8.14 -1.90
CA LEU A 10 -5.51 7.54 -2.53
C LEU A 10 -5.93 6.29 -3.32
N ASP A 11 -5.64 6.29 -4.62
CA ASP A 11 -5.50 5.04 -5.35
C ASP A 11 -4.08 4.53 -5.14
N ILE A 12 -3.93 3.43 -4.42
CA ILE A 12 -2.63 2.86 -4.10
C ILE A 12 -1.88 2.35 -5.35
N SER A 13 -2.60 2.09 -6.44
CA SER A 13 -2.01 1.68 -7.72
C SER A 13 -1.49 2.85 -8.57
N ASP A 14 -1.90 4.09 -8.28
CA ASP A 14 -1.35 5.28 -8.91
C ASP A 14 -0.10 5.76 -8.17
N ILE A 15 1.05 5.18 -8.54
CA ILE A 15 2.35 5.47 -7.94
C ILE A 15 2.71 6.96 -8.07
N SER A 16 2.22 7.64 -9.11
CA SER A 16 2.60 9.02 -9.41
C SER A 16 2.12 10.02 -8.37
N CYS A 17 0.97 9.76 -7.73
CA CYS A 17 0.38 10.67 -6.74
C CYS A 17 0.81 10.38 -5.29
N ILE A 18 1.35 9.19 -5.00
CA ILE A 18 1.64 8.73 -3.63
C ILE A 18 2.53 9.71 -2.85
N ARG A 19 3.52 10.32 -3.50
CA ARG A 19 4.43 11.26 -2.83
C ARG A 19 3.69 12.50 -2.33
N ASP A 20 2.73 13.02 -3.09
CA ASP A 20 2.00 14.21 -2.71
C ASP A 20 0.94 13.90 -1.65
N VAL A 21 0.27 12.76 -1.77
CA VAL A 21 -0.62 12.23 -0.73
C VAL A 21 0.12 11.99 0.59
N ALA A 22 1.35 11.46 0.56
CA ALA A 22 2.15 11.26 1.77
C ALA A 22 2.49 12.58 2.47
N LYS A 23 2.72 13.67 1.72
CA LYS A 23 2.89 15.01 2.30
C LYS A 23 1.59 15.48 2.97
N GLU A 24 0.44 15.28 2.33
CA GLU A 24 -0.87 15.59 2.91
C GLU A 24 -1.12 14.84 4.22
N ILE A 25 -0.81 13.54 4.25
CA ILE A 25 -0.88 12.71 5.47
C ILE A 25 -0.02 13.30 6.59
N LEU A 26 1.25 13.61 6.30
CA LEU A 26 2.17 14.17 7.29
C LEU A 26 1.74 15.57 7.76
N ASN A 27 1.08 16.35 6.92
CA ASN A 27 0.56 17.67 7.28
C ASN A 27 -0.67 17.63 8.21
N CYS A 28 -1.35 16.48 8.34
CA CYS A 28 -2.50 16.37 9.23
C CYS A 28 -2.11 16.53 10.70
N TYR A 29 -1.13 15.74 11.16
CA TYR A 29 -0.73 15.66 12.57
C TYR A 29 0.80 15.65 12.78
N GLY A 30 1.57 16.02 11.75
CA GLY A 30 3.04 16.16 11.78
C GLY A 30 3.80 14.83 11.70
N CYS A 31 3.14 13.70 11.90
CA CYS A 31 3.78 12.39 11.94
C CYS A 31 2.81 11.24 11.70
N VAL A 32 3.38 10.07 11.42
CA VAL A 32 2.67 8.80 11.38
C VAL A 32 3.35 7.84 12.35
N ASP A 33 2.65 7.47 13.42
CA ASP A 33 3.15 6.48 14.38
C ASP A 33 3.03 5.05 13.82
N ILE A 34 1.93 4.76 13.13
CA ILE A 34 1.62 3.43 12.60
C ILE A 34 1.12 3.58 11.16
N LEU A 35 1.78 2.92 10.21
CA LEU A 35 1.32 2.76 8.84
C LEU A 35 0.80 1.34 8.65
N ILE A 36 -0.49 1.19 8.30
CA ILE A 36 -1.11 -0.10 7.99
C ILE A 36 -1.36 -0.17 6.48
N ASN A 37 -0.51 -0.91 5.77
CA ASN A 37 -0.69 -1.20 4.36
C ASN A 37 -1.69 -2.36 4.20
N ASN A 38 -2.97 -2.02 3.96
CA ASN A 38 -4.06 -2.99 3.84
C ASN A 38 -4.72 -3.04 2.44
N ALA A 39 -4.55 -1.98 1.63
CA ALA A 39 -5.12 -1.95 0.29
C ALA A 39 -4.54 -3.08 -0.58
N SER A 40 -5.41 -3.77 -1.31
CA SER A 40 -5.01 -4.83 -2.24
C SER A 40 -6.03 -4.99 -3.38
N MET A 41 -5.55 -5.49 -4.51
CA MET A 41 -6.37 -5.93 -5.64
C MET A 41 -6.21 -7.44 -5.84
N LYS A 42 -7.30 -8.11 -6.24
CA LYS A 42 -7.32 -9.55 -6.48
C LYS A 42 -8.13 -9.85 -7.73
N VAL A 43 -7.62 -10.77 -8.53
CA VAL A 43 -8.33 -11.30 -9.71
C VAL A 43 -8.50 -12.80 -9.55
N LYS A 44 -9.57 -13.34 -10.14
CA LYS A 44 -9.80 -14.78 -10.23
C LYS A 44 -9.86 -15.17 -11.70
N GLY A 45 -8.96 -16.04 -12.15
CA GLY A 45 -8.90 -16.48 -13.54
C GLY A 45 -7.75 -17.46 -13.77
N ALA A 46 -7.84 -18.24 -14.86
CA ALA A 46 -6.75 -19.12 -15.25
C ALA A 46 -5.53 -18.27 -15.62
N VAL A 47 -4.32 -18.69 -15.26
CA VAL A 47 -3.11 -17.89 -15.51
C VAL A 47 -2.97 -17.56 -17.01
N GLN A 48 -3.30 -18.50 -17.90
CA GLN A 48 -3.27 -18.30 -19.36
C GLN A 48 -4.30 -17.28 -19.89
N SER A 49 -5.30 -16.89 -19.10
CA SER A 49 -6.33 -15.94 -19.48
C SER A 49 -6.15 -14.56 -18.85
N ILE A 50 -5.14 -14.37 -17.98
CA ILE A 50 -4.82 -13.07 -17.39
C ILE A 50 -3.86 -12.33 -18.32
N SER A 51 -4.19 -11.08 -18.63
CA SER A 51 -3.30 -10.23 -19.44
C SER A 51 -2.15 -9.70 -18.58
N LEU A 52 -0.99 -9.50 -19.22
CA LEU A 52 0.16 -8.88 -18.56
C LEU A 52 -0.15 -7.48 -18.01
N GLU A 53 -1.08 -6.75 -18.63
CA GLU A 53 -1.55 -5.46 -18.13
C GLU A 53 -2.27 -5.61 -16.78
N LEU A 54 -3.12 -6.64 -16.65
CA LEU A 54 -3.82 -6.90 -15.39
C LEU A 54 -2.85 -7.40 -14.32
N ASP A 55 -1.87 -8.24 -14.67
CA ASP A 55 -0.80 -8.66 -13.75
C ASP A 55 -0.03 -7.45 -13.20
N LYS A 56 0.36 -6.52 -14.08
CA LYS A 56 1.03 -5.28 -13.67
C LYS A 56 0.16 -4.47 -12.71
N LYS A 57 -1.13 -4.30 -13.02
CA LYS A 57 -2.05 -3.58 -12.14
C LYS A 57 -2.17 -4.23 -10.76
N ILE A 58 -2.17 -5.56 -10.69
CA ILE A 58 -2.17 -6.30 -9.40
C ILE A 58 -0.89 -5.99 -8.64
N MET A 59 0.26 -6.01 -9.30
CA MET A 59 1.55 -5.67 -8.70
C MET A 59 1.64 -4.19 -8.27
N ASP A 60 1.06 -3.28 -9.04
CA ASP A 60 0.99 -1.86 -8.69
C ASP A 60 0.21 -1.67 -7.40
N ALA A 61 -0.95 -2.33 -7.27
CA ALA A 61 -1.77 -2.23 -6.06
C ALA A 61 -1.17 -2.96 -4.84
N ASN A 62 -0.62 -4.16 -5.03
CA ASN A 62 -0.25 -5.07 -3.94
C ASN A 62 1.20 -4.92 -3.48
N TYR A 63 2.08 -4.44 -4.36
CA TYR A 63 3.52 -4.34 -4.09
C TYR A 63 4.03 -2.91 -4.24
N PHE A 64 3.97 -2.33 -5.44
CA PHE A 64 4.62 -1.04 -5.73
C PHE A 64 3.97 0.13 -4.99
N GLY A 65 2.65 0.12 -4.84
CA GLY A 65 1.91 1.11 -4.07
C GLY A 65 2.32 1.13 -2.60
N PRO A 66 2.12 0.03 -1.84
CA PRO A 66 2.51 -0.06 -0.44
C PRO A 66 3.97 0.27 -0.16
N ILE A 67 4.92 -0.20 -1.00
CA ILE A 67 6.34 0.12 -0.81
C ILE A 67 6.64 1.58 -1.12
N THR A 68 5.95 2.20 -2.09
CA THR A 68 6.14 3.63 -2.40
C THR A 68 5.61 4.50 -1.28
N LEU A 69 4.43 4.19 -0.73
CA LEU A 69 3.87 4.92 0.42
C LEU A 69 4.78 4.75 1.65
N THR A 70 5.25 3.53 1.90
CA THR A 70 6.21 3.26 2.98
C THR A 70 7.48 4.09 2.81
N LYS A 71 8.09 4.10 1.62
CA LYS A 71 9.28 4.92 1.32
C LYS A 71 9.04 6.42 1.55
N ALA A 72 7.83 6.91 1.28
CA ALA A 72 7.50 8.32 1.47
C ALA A 72 7.34 8.70 2.96
N ILE A 73 6.82 7.80 3.79
CA ILE A 73 6.56 8.03 5.22
C ILE A 73 7.79 7.71 6.10
N LEU A 74 8.57 6.70 5.71
CA LEU A 74 9.69 6.15 6.49
C LEU A 74 10.70 7.21 6.99
N PRO A 75 11.09 8.25 6.23
CA PRO A 75 12.01 9.28 6.72
C PRO A 75 11.53 9.97 8.01
N ASN A 76 10.22 10.22 8.16
CA ASN A 76 9.65 10.81 9.37
C ASN A 76 9.74 9.87 10.58
N MET A 77 9.53 8.57 10.36
CA MET A 77 9.68 7.55 11.41
C MET A 77 11.15 7.42 11.84
N ILE A 78 12.08 7.38 10.88
CA ILE A 78 13.53 7.29 11.15
C ILE A 78 14.01 8.50 11.95
N SER A 79 13.65 9.73 11.55
CA SER A 79 14.10 10.94 12.25
C SER A 79 13.62 10.99 13.69
N ARG A 80 12.41 10.50 13.96
CA ARG A 80 11.82 10.37 15.29
C ARG A 80 12.28 9.14 16.08
N ARG A 81 13.02 8.22 15.44
CA ARG A 81 13.45 6.91 15.99
C ARG A 81 12.28 6.08 16.55
N THR A 82 11.09 6.24 15.99
CA THR A 82 9.87 5.51 16.38
C THR A 82 8.93 5.41 15.20
N GLY A 83 8.21 4.29 15.12
CA GLY A 83 7.24 4.02 14.06
C GLY A 83 7.03 2.52 13.87
N GLN A 84 5.85 2.14 13.39
CA GLN A 84 5.52 0.76 13.04
C GLN A 84 4.90 0.70 11.65
N ILE A 85 5.32 -0.30 10.88
CA ILE A 85 4.74 -0.60 9.57
C ILE A 85 4.14 -1.99 9.65
N VAL A 86 2.85 -2.09 9.36
CA VAL A 86 2.09 -3.34 9.29
C VAL A 86 1.68 -3.56 7.84
N LEU A 87 2.09 -4.69 7.27
CA LEU A 87 1.66 -5.12 5.94
C LEU A 87 0.64 -6.26 6.08
N ILE A 88 -0.57 -6.06 5.57
CA ILE A 88 -1.61 -7.07 5.57
C ILE A 88 -1.49 -7.92 4.31
N ASN A 89 -1.09 -9.18 4.49
CA ASN A 89 -0.96 -10.16 3.41
C ASN A 89 -1.99 -11.29 3.53
N SER A 90 -2.00 -12.17 2.53
CA SER A 90 -2.83 -13.39 2.50
C SER A 90 -1.96 -14.65 2.64
N ILE A 91 -2.56 -15.76 3.10
CA ILE A 91 -1.94 -17.09 3.05
C ILE A 91 -1.50 -17.49 1.63
N GLN A 92 -2.13 -16.90 0.60
CA GLN A 92 -1.75 -17.03 -0.81
C GLN A 92 -0.31 -16.56 -1.10
N GLY A 93 0.28 -15.71 -0.26
CA GLY A 93 1.71 -15.37 -0.36
C GLY A 93 2.65 -16.51 0.05
N LYS A 94 2.12 -17.59 0.61
CA LYS A 94 2.88 -18.80 1.00
C LYS A 94 2.52 -20.04 0.18
N ILE A 95 1.32 -20.07 -0.39
CA ILE A 95 0.81 -21.21 -1.16
C ILE A 95 0.11 -20.75 -2.43
N GLY A 96 0.37 -21.43 -3.54
CA GLY A 96 -0.35 -21.20 -4.79
C GLY A 96 -1.78 -21.73 -4.67
N ILE A 97 -2.77 -20.89 -4.99
CA ILE A 97 -4.17 -21.30 -5.08
C ILE A 97 -4.59 -21.28 -6.55
N PRO A 98 -5.21 -22.36 -7.08
CA PRO A 98 -5.70 -22.37 -8.46
C PRO A 98 -6.57 -21.16 -8.79
N PHE A 99 -6.42 -20.65 -10.00
CA PHE A 99 -7.13 -19.46 -10.50
C PHE A 99 -6.83 -18.15 -9.76
N ARG A 100 -5.70 -18.07 -9.06
CA ARG A 100 -5.22 -16.88 -8.36
C ARG A 100 -3.82 -16.54 -8.89
N ALA A 101 -3.80 -15.89 -10.04
CA ALA A 101 -2.57 -15.36 -10.63
C ALA A 101 -2.31 -13.96 -10.06
N ALA A 102 -1.01 -13.66 -9.90
CA ALA A 102 -0.44 -12.49 -9.22
C ALA A 102 -0.75 -12.38 -7.71
#